data_AF-A0A0T6BBJ3-F1
#
_entry.id   AF-A0A0T6BBJ3-F1
#
_cell.length_a   1.000
_cell.length_b   1.000
_cell.length_c   1.000
_cell.angle_alpha   90.00
_cell.angle_beta   90.00
_cell.angle_gamma   90.00
#
_symmetry.space_group_name_H-M   'P 1'
#
loop_
_entity.id
_entity.type
_entity.pdbx_description
1 polymer ?
#
loop_
_entity_poly.entity_id
_entity_poly.type
_entity_poly.pdbx_seq_one_letter_code
_entity_poly.pdbx_strand_id
1 'polypeptide(L)'
;MFFYVAAEVKKLVDDGWLKNAFNQYVSDMISVHRTLPDPRDEWCKKPDRYLTDLPATAVVICFHNEAWSVLLRTVHSVLDRSPAQLIQEIILVDDFSDMEHLKQQLEEYFEDEPKVKIVRAKKREGLIRARLLGARHATAPVLTYLDSHCECTTGWLEPLLDRIARNSTTVVCPVIDVIDDATLEYHWRDSGGVNVGGFDWNLQFNWHAVPEREKKRHKNSAEPVWSPTMAGGLFSIDR
;
A
#
# COMPACT_ATOMS: atom_id res chain seq x y z
N MET A 1 -17.07 -8.11 33.84
CA MET A 1 -16.72 -9.50 33.47
C MET A 1 -15.35 -9.43 32.82
N PHE A 2 -14.28 -9.72 33.56
CA PHE A 2 -12.92 -9.68 33.02
C PHE A 2 -12.76 -10.91 32.11
N PHE A 3 -12.68 -10.70 30.80
CA PHE A 3 -12.31 -11.74 29.86
C PHE A 3 -10.85 -12.11 30.13
N TYR A 4 -10.63 -13.24 30.80
CA TYR A 4 -9.31 -13.85 30.89
C TYR A 4 -8.93 -14.33 29.48
N VAL A 5 -8.03 -13.59 28.82
CA VAL A 5 -7.33 -14.12 27.66
C VAL A 5 -6.53 -15.33 28.15
N ALA A 6 -6.81 -16.51 27.59
CA ALA A 6 -6.09 -17.74 27.95
C ALA A 6 -4.58 -17.52 27.79
N ALA A 7 -3.77 -18.06 28.70
CA ALA A 7 -2.32 -17.85 28.71
C ALA A 7 -1.65 -18.20 27.37
N GLU A 8 -2.19 -19.18 26.65
CA GLU A 8 -1.77 -19.58 25.31
C GLU A 8 -2.00 -18.48 24.27
N VAL A 9 -3.17 -17.84 24.28
CA VAL A 9 -3.49 -16.71 23.38
C VAL A 9 -2.59 -15.52 23.68
N LYS A 10 -2.36 -15.23 24.97
CA LYS A 10 -1.43 -14.16 25.35
C LYS A 10 -0.04 -14.41 24.78
N LYS A 11 0.48 -15.64 24.87
CA LYS A 11 1.78 -15.99 24.28
C LYS A 11 1.80 -15.79 22.76
N LEU A 12 0.74 -16.17 22.05
CA LEU A 12 0.65 -15.96 20.60
C LEU A 12 0.65 -14.47 20.23
N VAL A 13 -0.06 -13.64 21.01
CA VAL A 13 -0.05 -12.18 20.84
C VAL A 13 1.36 -11.62 21.09
N ASP A 14 1.99 -11.98 22.21
CA ASP A 14 3.32 -11.52 22.59
C ASP A 14 4.39 -11.92 21.54
N ASP A 15 4.33 -13.16 21.04
CA ASP A 15 5.22 -13.67 19.99
C ASP A 15 5.02 -12.92 18.66
N GLY A 16 3.78 -12.56 18.32
CA GLY A 16 3.44 -11.77 17.13
C GLY A 16 4.03 -10.36 17.17
N TRP A 17 3.90 -9.69 18.32
CA TRP A 17 4.50 -8.37 18.56
C TRP A 17 6.02 -8.41 18.49
N LEU A 18 6.64 -9.42 19.10
CA LEU A 18 8.10 -9.54 19.09
C LEU A 18 8.65 -9.71 17.67
N LYS A 19 7.95 -10.45 16.81
CA LYS A 19 8.41 -10.74 15.44
C LYS A 19 8.11 -9.62 14.46
N ASN A 20 6.95 -8.98 14.55
CA ASN A 20 6.45 -8.09 13.50
C ASN A 20 6.13 -6.67 13.97
N ALA A 21 6.23 -6.37 15.27
CA ALA A 21 5.87 -5.09 15.87
C ALA A 21 4.40 -4.67 15.69
N PHE A 22 3.50 -5.63 15.50
CA PHE A 22 2.05 -5.46 15.56
C PHE A 22 1.38 -6.75 16.03
N ASN A 23 0.08 -6.70 16.29
CA ASN A 23 -0.71 -7.82 16.75
C ASN A 23 -1.03 -8.82 15.62
N GLN A 24 -0.04 -9.66 15.27
CA GLN A 24 -0.19 -10.69 14.25
C GLN A 24 -1.37 -11.63 14.56
N TYR A 25 -1.60 -11.98 15.83
CA TYR A 25 -2.69 -12.87 16.22
C TYR A 25 -4.06 -12.32 15.78
N VAL A 26 -4.31 -11.02 15.97
CA VAL A 26 -5.54 -10.40 15.47
C VAL A 26 -5.57 -10.37 13.94
N SER A 27 -4.45 -10.07 13.29
CA SER A 27 -4.39 -10.14 11.83
C SER A 27 -4.72 -11.53 11.30
N ASP A 28 -4.21 -12.61 11.90
CA ASP A 28 -4.43 -13.97 11.44
C ASP A 28 -5.90 -14.43 11.57
N MET A 29 -6.68 -13.78 12.44
CA MET A 29 -8.13 -14.00 12.57
C MET A 29 -8.98 -13.20 11.58
N ILE A 30 -8.41 -12.19 10.92
CA ILE A 30 -9.10 -11.33 9.98
C ILE A 30 -8.91 -11.87 8.56
N SER A 31 -10.02 -11.98 7.81
CA SER A 31 -9.98 -12.42 6.41
C SER A 31 -8.97 -11.61 5.59
N VAL A 32 -8.21 -12.30 4.73
CA VAL A 32 -7.36 -11.65 3.73
C VAL A 32 -8.18 -10.91 2.66
N HIS A 33 -9.48 -11.20 2.57
CA HIS A 33 -10.47 -10.53 1.72
C HIS A 33 -11.44 -9.63 2.51
N ARG A 34 -11.03 -9.10 3.67
CA ARG A 34 -11.93 -8.22 4.45
C ARG A 34 -12.31 -6.97 3.65
N THR A 35 -13.53 -6.50 3.84
CA THR A 35 -14.00 -5.23 3.28
C THR A 35 -13.56 -4.06 4.15
N LEU A 36 -13.25 -2.91 3.54
CA LEU A 36 -13.05 -1.64 4.22
C LEU A 36 -14.23 -0.68 3.92
N PRO A 37 -14.50 0.30 4.81
CA PRO A 37 -15.37 1.41 4.46
C PRO A 37 -14.81 2.18 3.25
N ASP A 38 -15.67 2.93 2.56
CA ASP A 38 -15.26 3.82 1.47
C ASP A 38 -14.93 5.22 2.04
N PRO A 39 -13.65 5.57 2.22
CA PRO A 39 -13.24 6.82 2.87
C PRO A 39 -13.37 8.03 1.93
N ARG A 40 -13.66 7.80 0.65
CA ARG A 40 -13.59 8.85 -0.37
C ARG A 40 -14.65 9.92 -0.11
N ASP A 41 -14.26 11.16 -0.37
CA ASP A 41 -15.17 12.29 -0.42
C ASP A 41 -16.25 12.07 -1.50
N GLU A 42 -17.47 12.55 -1.29
CA GLU A 42 -18.54 12.51 -2.32
C GLU A 42 -18.12 13.22 -3.60
N TRP A 43 -17.20 14.19 -3.51
CA TRP A 43 -16.53 14.74 -4.66
C TRP A 43 -15.82 13.61 -5.42
N CYS A 44 -14.89 12.86 -4.85
CA CYS A 44 -14.17 11.77 -5.53
C CYS A 44 -15.08 10.72 -6.18
N LYS A 45 -16.25 10.44 -5.60
CA LYS A 45 -17.18 9.40 -6.09
C LYS A 45 -17.98 9.80 -7.34
N LYS A 46 -18.00 11.08 -7.71
CA LYS A 46 -18.76 11.51 -8.90
C LYS A 46 -18.23 10.82 -10.17
N PRO A 47 -19.12 10.44 -11.11
CA PRO A 47 -18.71 9.82 -12.36
C PRO A 47 -17.90 10.79 -13.24
N ASP A 48 -17.23 10.24 -14.26
CA ASP A 48 -16.55 10.96 -15.34
C ASP A 48 -15.42 11.92 -14.89
N ARG A 49 -14.81 11.66 -13.73
CA ARG A 49 -13.66 12.46 -13.26
C ARG A 49 -12.34 12.08 -13.89
N TYR A 50 -12.16 10.80 -14.18
CA TYR A 50 -10.90 10.24 -14.64
C TYR A 50 -10.97 9.99 -16.15
N LEU A 51 -9.81 10.00 -16.80
CA LEU A 51 -9.70 9.55 -18.19
C LEU A 51 -10.19 8.11 -18.32
N THR A 52 -10.81 7.79 -19.46
CA THR A 52 -11.33 6.44 -19.73
C THR A 52 -10.23 5.46 -20.13
N ASP A 53 -9.18 5.96 -20.79
CA ASP A 53 -8.02 5.18 -21.23
C ASP A 53 -6.85 5.46 -20.28
N LEU A 54 -6.76 4.66 -19.21
CA LEU A 54 -5.72 4.76 -18.20
C LEU A 54 -4.61 3.73 -18.48
N PRO A 55 -3.33 4.09 -18.28
CA PRO A 55 -2.23 3.16 -18.47
C PRO A 55 -2.28 2.05 -17.42
N ALA A 56 -1.97 0.81 -17.81
CA ALA A 56 -1.84 -0.27 -16.85
C ALA A 56 -0.61 -0.08 -15.95
N THR A 57 -0.63 -0.68 -14.76
CA THR A 57 0.46 -0.58 -13.78
C THR A 57 1.00 -1.96 -13.39
N ALA A 58 2.28 -1.98 -13.03
CA ALA A 58 2.92 -3.05 -12.29
C ALA A 58 2.98 -2.64 -10.81
N VAL A 59 2.28 -3.38 -9.96
CA VAL A 59 2.29 -3.13 -8.52
C VAL A 59 3.48 -3.86 -7.90
N VAL A 60 4.44 -3.13 -7.35
CA VAL A 60 5.66 -3.69 -6.76
C VAL A 60 5.53 -3.66 -5.23
N ILE A 61 5.57 -4.82 -4.61
CA ILE A 61 5.50 -5.00 -3.16
C ILE A 61 6.80 -5.67 -2.70
N CYS A 62 7.64 -4.93 -2.00
CA CYS A 62 8.86 -5.48 -1.41
C CYS A 62 8.55 -5.98 0.00
N PHE A 63 9.07 -7.15 0.38
CA PHE A 63 8.86 -7.71 1.71
C PHE A 63 10.12 -8.42 2.22
N HIS A 64 10.25 -8.49 3.54
CA HIS A 64 11.28 -9.26 4.23
C HIS A 64 10.72 -9.76 5.56
N ASN A 65 10.58 -11.08 5.72
CA ASN A 65 10.03 -11.69 6.94
C ASN A 65 8.65 -11.14 7.34
N GLU A 66 7.80 -10.84 6.36
CA GLU A 66 6.45 -10.34 6.58
C GLU A 66 5.50 -11.42 7.11
N ALA A 67 4.55 -11.01 7.95
CA ALA A 67 3.51 -11.92 8.41
C ALA A 67 2.62 -12.39 7.25
N TRP A 68 2.32 -13.69 7.22
CA TRP A 68 1.54 -14.33 6.14
C TRP A 68 0.21 -13.63 5.88
N SER A 69 -0.61 -13.42 6.91
CA SER A 69 -1.95 -12.82 6.75
C SER A 69 -1.90 -11.40 6.19
N VAL A 70 -0.88 -10.62 6.55
CA VAL A 70 -0.75 -9.22 6.16
C VAL A 70 -0.23 -9.08 4.73
N LEU A 71 0.78 -9.87 4.35
CA LEU A 71 1.27 -9.91 2.96
C LEU A 71 0.14 -10.30 2.00
N LEU A 72 -0.57 -11.39 2.31
CA LEU A 72 -1.67 -11.87 1.46
C LEU A 72 -2.82 -10.85 1.41
N ARG A 73 -3.18 -10.22 2.55
CA ARG A 73 -4.22 -9.19 2.57
C ARG A 73 -3.85 -7.98 1.73
N THR A 74 -2.57 -7.62 1.66
CA THR A 74 -2.09 -6.57 0.76
C THR A 74 -2.32 -6.96 -0.70
N VAL A 75 -1.88 -8.15 -1.11
CA VAL A 75 -2.03 -8.63 -2.49
C VAL A 75 -3.51 -8.75 -2.89
N HIS A 76 -4.33 -9.37 -2.04
CA HIS A 76 -5.77 -9.51 -2.28
C HIS A 76 -6.48 -8.16 -2.29
N SER A 77 -6.06 -7.18 -1.46
CA SER A 77 -6.64 -5.83 -1.56
C SER A 77 -6.41 -5.18 -2.93
N VAL A 78 -5.25 -5.42 -3.55
CA VAL A 78 -4.94 -4.93 -4.90
C VAL A 78 -5.81 -5.64 -5.92
N LEU A 79 -5.91 -6.97 -5.86
CA LEU A 79 -6.70 -7.78 -6.80
C LEU A 79 -8.21 -7.47 -6.70
N ASP A 80 -8.74 -7.40 -5.48
CA ASP A 80 -10.17 -7.27 -5.20
C ASP A 80 -10.70 -5.85 -5.47
N ARG A 81 -9.85 -4.82 -5.30
CA ARG A 81 -10.28 -3.40 -5.30
C ARG A 81 -9.67 -2.55 -6.41
N SER A 82 -9.07 -3.18 -7.42
CA SER A 82 -8.56 -2.52 -8.62
C SER A 82 -9.27 -3.01 -9.87
N PRO A 83 -9.55 -2.15 -10.87
CA PRO A 83 -10.04 -2.62 -12.16
C PRO A 83 -9.04 -3.58 -12.80
N ALA A 84 -9.50 -4.79 -13.16
CA ALA A 84 -8.62 -5.86 -13.60
C ALA A 84 -7.75 -5.48 -14.82
N GLN A 85 -8.26 -4.66 -15.73
CA GLN A 85 -7.52 -4.19 -16.90
C GLN A 85 -6.37 -3.23 -16.58
N LEU A 86 -6.39 -2.59 -15.41
CA LEU A 86 -5.34 -1.66 -14.97
C LEU A 86 -4.20 -2.38 -14.23
N ILE A 87 -4.45 -3.56 -13.68
CA ILE A 87 -3.40 -4.40 -13.07
C ILE A 87 -2.84 -5.34 -14.13
N GLN A 88 -1.67 -4.98 -14.66
CA GLN A 88 -0.92 -5.83 -15.59
C GLN A 88 -0.17 -6.92 -14.84
N GLU A 89 0.48 -6.59 -13.73
CA GLU A 89 1.21 -7.54 -12.89
C GLU A 89 1.37 -7.02 -11.46
N ILE A 90 1.51 -7.94 -10.51
CA ILE A 90 1.89 -7.70 -9.12
C ILE A 90 3.23 -8.42 -8.91
N ILE A 91 4.27 -7.68 -8.55
CA ILE A 91 5.62 -8.18 -8.36
C ILE A 91 5.94 -8.17 -6.87
N LEU A 92 5.94 -9.36 -6.27
CA LEU A 92 6.35 -9.58 -4.89
C LEU A 92 7.85 -9.78 -4.84
N VAL A 93 8.58 -8.80 -4.30
CA VAL A 93 10.04 -8.85 -4.18
C VAL A 93 10.43 -9.31 -2.78
N ASP A 94 10.86 -10.57 -2.66
CA ASP A 94 11.43 -11.11 -1.43
C ASP A 94 12.87 -10.62 -1.26
N ASP A 95 13.09 -9.69 -0.34
CA ASP A 95 14.43 -9.22 0.04
C ASP A 95 15.10 -10.17 1.04
N PHE A 96 15.25 -11.44 0.64
CA PHE A 96 15.96 -12.47 1.38
C PHE A 96 15.36 -12.80 2.76
N SER A 97 14.06 -13.12 2.78
CA SER A 97 13.36 -13.62 3.98
C SER A 97 13.87 -14.99 4.42
N ASP A 98 13.73 -15.33 5.69
CA ASP A 98 14.11 -16.62 6.29
C ASP A 98 12.89 -17.41 6.78
N MET A 99 11.71 -16.78 6.89
CA MET A 99 10.48 -17.46 7.33
C MET A 99 9.98 -18.45 6.27
N GLU A 100 9.75 -19.70 6.68
CA GLU A 100 9.40 -20.82 5.79
C GLU A 100 8.11 -20.57 4.99
N HIS A 101 7.09 -19.96 5.62
CA HIS A 101 5.82 -19.66 4.95
C HIS A 101 5.99 -18.71 3.75
N LEU A 102 7.08 -17.94 3.70
CA LEU A 102 7.35 -17.03 2.59
C LEU A 102 8.05 -17.72 1.42
N LYS A 103 8.41 -19.00 1.52
CA LYS A 103 9.15 -19.75 0.49
C LYS A 103 8.21 -20.51 -0.43
N GLN A 104 8.29 -21.84 -0.44
CA GLN A 104 7.51 -22.69 -1.32
C GLN A 104 6.00 -22.50 -1.11
N GLN A 105 5.54 -22.36 0.14
CA GLN A 105 4.13 -22.13 0.44
C GLN A 105 3.56 -20.88 -0.25
N LEU A 106 4.33 -19.79 -0.33
CA LEU A 106 3.90 -18.55 -0.99
C LEU A 106 3.82 -18.73 -2.51
N GLU A 107 4.76 -19.50 -3.08
CA GLU A 107 4.79 -19.82 -4.51
C GLU A 107 3.59 -20.69 -4.90
N GLU A 108 3.30 -21.73 -4.12
CA GLU A 108 2.12 -22.60 -4.31
C GLU A 108 0.81 -21.82 -4.14
N TYR A 109 0.74 -20.90 -3.17
CA TYR A 109 -0.47 -20.12 -2.90
C TYR A 109 -0.88 -19.22 -4.08
N PHE A 110 0.09 -18.65 -4.80
CA PHE A 110 -0.15 -17.77 -5.94
C PHE A 110 0.10 -18.44 -7.31
N GLU A 111 0.29 -19.76 -7.36
CA GLU A 111 0.57 -20.50 -8.60
C GLU A 111 -0.53 -20.29 -9.66
N ASP A 112 -1.80 -20.29 -9.22
CA ASP A 112 -2.97 -20.11 -10.08
C ASP A 112 -3.36 -18.64 -10.31
N GLU A 113 -2.62 -17.66 -9.76
CA GLU A 113 -2.87 -16.23 -9.96
C GLU A 113 -1.88 -15.65 -10.99
N PRO A 114 -2.25 -15.61 -12.29
CA PRO A 114 -1.30 -15.31 -13.37
C PRO A 114 -0.72 -13.89 -13.32
N LYS A 115 -1.34 -12.98 -12.55
CA LYS A 115 -0.84 -11.62 -12.39
C LYS A 115 0.24 -11.51 -11.32
N VAL A 116 0.34 -12.46 -10.40
CA VAL A 116 1.29 -12.40 -9.28
C VAL A 116 2.59 -13.09 -9.67
N LYS A 117 3.71 -12.37 -9.50
CA LYS A 117 5.06 -12.86 -9.77
C LYS A 117 5.92 -12.66 -8.54
N ILE A 118 6.63 -13.71 -8.12
CA ILE A 118 7.55 -13.65 -6.98
C ILE A 118 8.98 -13.56 -7.50
N VAL A 119 9.71 -12.53 -7.06
CA VAL A 119 11.11 -12.28 -7.40
C VAL A 119 11.94 -12.38 -6.12
N ARG A 120 12.95 -13.27 -6.11
CA ARG A 120 13.79 -13.53 -4.95
C ARG A 120 15.15 -12.83 -5.07
N ALA A 121 15.51 -12.01 -4.09
CA ALA A 121 16.86 -11.50 -3.95
C ALA A 121 17.82 -12.63 -3.48
N LYS A 122 19.06 -12.63 -3.99
CA LYS A 122 20.07 -13.65 -3.62
C LYS A 122 20.74 -13.40 -2.26
N LYS A 123 20.58 -12.19 -1.73
CA LYS A 123 21.07 -11.72 -0.43
C LYS A 123 20.18 -10.57 0.01
N ARG A 124 20.24 -10.20 1.30
CA ARG A 124 19.51 -9.05 1.83
C ARG A 124 20.13 -7.74 1.29
N GLU A 125 19.43 -7.09 0.38
CA GLU A 125 19.88 -5.88 -0.33
C GLU A 125 19.34 -4.59 0.30
N GLY A 126 18.23 -4.66 1.03
CA GLY A 126 17.50 -3.54 1.59
C GLY A 126 16.45 -2.96 0.63
N LEU A 127 15.46 -2.28 1.20
CA LEU A 127 14.24 -1.80 0.52
C LEU A 127 14.51 -1.08 -0.80
N ILE A 128 15.49 -0.16 -0.84
CA ILE A 128 15.79 0.64 -2.03
C ILE A 128 16.18 -0.26 -3.21
N ARG A 129 17.07 -1.22 -2.97
CA ARG A 129 17.55 -2.12 -4.02
C ARG A 129 16.51 -3.18 -4.37
N ALA A 130 15.71 -3.63 -3.40
CA ALA A 130 14.56 -4.50 -3.66
C ALA A 130 13.55 -3.81 -4.60
N ARG A 131 13.27 -2.51 -4.41
CA ARG A 131 12.41 -1.75 -5.33
C ARG A 131 12.99 -1.66 -6.73
N LEU A 132 14.29 -1.39 -6.85
CA LEU A 132 14.98 -1.39 -8.15
C LEU A 132 14.96 -2.79 -8.81
N LEU A 133 15.04 -3.86 -8.02
CA LEU A 133 14.91 -5.23 -8.52
C LEU A 133 13.49 -5.48 -9.07
N GLY A 134 12.45 -5.06 -8.35
CA GLY A 134 11.06 -5.12 -8.83
C GLY A 134 10.85 -4.32 -10.11
N ALA A 135 11.34 -3.07 -10.15
CA ALA A 135 11.25 -2.19 -11.32
C ALA A 135 11.87 -2.81 -12.59
N ARG A 136 12.98 -3.55 -12.45
CA ARG A 136 13.65 -4.24 -13.57
C ARG A 136 12.84 -5.42 -14.12
N HIS A 137 11.98 -6.03 -13.31
CA HIS A 137 11.11 -7.13 -13.73
C HIS A 137 9.75 -6.64 -14.24
N ALA A 138 9.41 -5.37 -13.99
CA ALA A 138 8.18 -4.77 -14.46
C ALA A 138 8.20 -4.50 -15.97
N THR A 139 7.07 -4.78 -16.60
CA THR A 139 6.81 -4.61 -18.03
C THR A 139 5.72 -3.57 -18.29
N ALA A 140 4.87 -3.28 -17.32
CA ALA A 140 3.82 -2.26 -17.40
C ALA A 140 4.39 -0.84 -17.62
N PRO A 141 3.61 0.09 -18.20
CA PRO A 141 4.05 1.47 -18.42
C PRO A 141 4.16 2.30 -17.13
N VAL A 142 3.38 1.97 -16.10
CA VAL A 142 3.43 2.63 -14.78
C VAL A 142 3.93 1.65 -13.73
N LEU A 143 4.72 2.15 -12.77
CA LEU A 143 5.08 1.46 -11.55
C LEU A 143 4.26 2.01 -10.38
N THR A 144 3.64 1.12 -9.60
CA THR A 144 2.97 1.47 -8.34
C THR A 144 3.62 0.72 -7.20
N TYR A 145 4.27 1.42 -6.28
CA TYR A 145 4.89 0.82 -5.10
C TYR A 145 3.91 0.82 -3.94
N LEU A 146 3.85 -0.30 -3.23
CA LEU A 146 3.15 -0.47 -1.96
C LEU A 146 4.08 -1.16 -0.96
N ASP A 147 3.88 -0.88 0.32
CA ASP A 147 4.49 -1.68 1.38
C ASP A 147 3.69 -3.00 1.54
N SER A 148 4.31 -4.03 2.11
CA SER A 148 3.75 -5.38 2.25
C SER A 148 2.66 -5.54 3.32
N HIS A 149 2.26 -4.43 3.93
CA HIS A 149 1.27 -4.33 5.01
C HIS A 149 0.32 -3.16 4.76
N CYS A 150 -0.31 -3.16 3.59
CA CYS A 150 -1.25 -2.14 3.14
C CYS A 150 -2.60 -2.76 2.78
N GLU A 151 -3.66 -1.95 2.78
CA GLU A 151 -4.97 -2.37 2.26
C GLU A 151 -5.57 -1.29 1.37
N CYS A 152 -5.58 -1.54 0.06
CA CYS A 152 -6.04 -0.58 -0.95
C CYS A 152 -7.54 -0.33 -0.89
N THR A 153 -8.03 0.88 -0.64
CA THR A 153 -9.48 1.16 -0.61
C THR A 153 -10.12 1.16 -2.00
N THR A 154 -11.46 1.12 -2.06
CA THR A 154 -12.20 1.17 -3.32
C THR A 154 -11.87 2.43 -4.12
N GLY A 155 -11.51 2.28 -5.39
CA GLY A 155 -11.20 3.40 -6.29
C GLY A 155 -9.91 4.14 -5.96
N TRP A 156 -8.95 3.44 -5.35
CA TRP A 156 -7.64 3.98 -4.99
C TRP A 156 -6.73 4.22 -6.21
N LEU A 157 -6.88 3.44 -7.28
CA LEU A 157 -5.88 3.32 -8.34
C LEU A 157 -6.09 4.32 -9.48
N GLU A 158 -7.32 4.44 -9.98
CA GLU A 158 -7.71 5.30 -11.09
C GLU A 158 -7.28 6.76 -10.91
N PRO A 159 -7.44 7.38 -9.71
CA PRO A 159 -6.98 8.74 -9.48
C PRO A 159 -5.46 8.88 -9.63
N LEU A 160 -4.68 7.86 -9.25
CA LEU A 160 -3.22 7.88 -9.34
C LEU A 160 -2.78 7.81 -10.81
N LEU A 161 -3.37 6.87 -11.55
CA LEU A 161 -3.05 6.64 -12.96
C LEU A 161 -3.52 7.80 -13.85
N ASP A 162 -4.67 8.42 -13.54
CA ASP A 162 -5.17 9.60 -14.27
C ASP A 162 -4.17 10.76 -14.24
N ARG A 163 -3.52 10.99 -13.09
CA ARG A 163 -2.53 12.07 -12.97
C ARG A 163 -1.29 11.83 -13.81
N ILE A 164 -0.85 10.58 -13.90
CA ILE A 164 0.29 10.17 -14.74
C ILE A 164 -0.10 10.22 -16.22
N ALA A 165 -1.28 9.73 -16.58
CA ALA A 165 -1.80 9.77 -17.94
C ALA A 165 -1.91 11.20 -18.49
N ARG A 166 -2.26 12.17 -17.64
CA ARG A 166 -2.29 13.60 -18.01
C ARG A 166 -0.91 14.24 -18.12
N ASN A 167 0.07 13.74 -17.37
CA ASN A 167 1.44 14.22 -17.40
C ASN A 167 2.40 13.17 -16.80
N SER A 168 3.16 12.50 -17.68
CA SER A 168 4.09 11.41 -17.32
C SER A 168 5.23 11.85 -16.40
N THR A 169 5.50 13.15 -16.29
CA THR A 169 6.49 13.68 -15.33
C THR A 169 5.98 13.78 -13.89
N THR A 170 4.71 13.44 -13.64
CA THR A 170 4.08 13.52 -12.32
C THR A 170 4.35 12.24 -11.52
N VAL A 171 4.90 12.37 -10.32
CA VAL A 171 4.92 11.29 -9.32
C VAL A 171 3.76 11.50 -8.37
N VAL A 172 2.94 10.48 -8.15
CA VAL A 172 1.66 10.61 -7.44
C VAL A 172 1.66 9.72 -6.21
N CYS A 173 1.28 10.26 -5.06
CA CYS A 173 1.13 9.51 -3.82
C CYS A 173 -0.35 9.46 -3.43
N PRO A 174 -0.85 8.32 -2.91
CA PRO A 174 -2.16 8.29 -2.28
C PRO A 174 -2.13 9.06 -0.95
N VAL A 175 -3.32 9.37 -0.42
CA VAL A 175 -3.46 9.64 1.01
C VAL A 175 -3.22 8.34 1.76
N ILE A 176 -2.36 8.36 2.76
CA ILE A 176 -1.98 7.18 3.54
C ILE A 176 -2.73 7.25 4.88
N ASP A 177 -3.75 6.41 4.99
CA ASP A 177 -4.52 6.22 6.21
C ASP A 177 -3.84 5.23 7.17
N VAL A 178 -4.35 5.13 8.40
CA VAL A 178 -3.74 4.31 9.46
C VAL A 178 -4.55 3.04 9.65
N ILE A 179 -3.88 1.89 9.68
CA ILE A 179 -4.43 0.66 10.22
C ILE A 179 -3.80 0.48 11.61
N ASP A 180 -4.63 0.38 12.64
CA ASP A 180 -4.19 0.25 14.03
C ASP A 180 -3.39 -1.05 14.23
N ASP A 181 -2.23 -0.97 14.86
CA ASP A 181 -1.29 -2.09 15.01
C ASP A 181 -1.77 -3.14 16.03
N ALA A 182 -2.68 -2.77 16.94
CA ALA A 182 -3.21 -3.66 17.97
C ALA A 182 -4.51 -4.35 17.56
N THR A 183 -5.40 -3.63 16.88
CA THR A 183 -6.78 -4.04 16.57
C THR A 183 -7.01 -4.26 15.07
N LEU A 184 -6.12 -3.76 14.22
CA LEU A 184 -6.25 -3.73 12.76
C LEU A 184 -7.47 -2.92 12.30
N GLU A 185 -8.00 -2.04 13.15
CA GLU A 185 -9.05 -1.09 12.77
C GLU A 185 -8.51 -0.08 11.74
N TYR A 186 -9.30 0.19 10.70
CA TYR A 186 -8.94 1.15 9.66
C TYR A 186 -9.42 2.55 10.04
N HIS A 187 -8.49 3.47 10.21
CA HIS A 187 -8.73 4.87 10.58
C HIS A 187 -8.38 5.79 9.41
N TRP A 188 -9.38 6.52 8.92
CA TRP A 188 -9.23 7.51 7.86
C TRP A 188 -9.68 8.90 8.31
N ARG A 189 -9.28 9.91 7.55
CA ARG A 189 -9.75 11.29 7.72
C ARG A 189 -10.50 11.75 6.49
N ASP A 190 -11.37 12.75 6.66
CA ASP A 190 -12.00 13.41 5.53
C ASP A 190 -10.98 14.17 4.67
N SER A 191 -11.43 14.64 3.51
CA SER A 191 -10.60 15.38 2.55
C SER A 191 -10.03 16.70 3.12
N GLY A 192 -10.60 17.26 4.19
CA GLY A 192 -10.07 18.44 4.87
C GLY A 192 -8.85 18.12 5.76
N GLY A 193 -8.66 16.86 6.14
CA GLY A 193 -7.57 16.38 6.99
C GLY A 193 -6.29 15.99 6.26
N VAL A 194 -6.20 16.20 4.93
CA VAL A 194 -5.02 15.88 4.13
C VAL A 194 -3.80 16.66 4.61
N ASN A 195 -2.65 16.01 4.62
CA ASN A 195 -1.35 16.60 4.94
C ASN A 195 -0.40 16.51 3.73
N VAL A 196 0.59 17.40 3.69
CA VAL A 196 1.71 17.36 2.77
C VAL A 196 2.99 16.95 3.50
N GLY A 197 3.92 16.34 2.76
CA GLY A 197 5.23 15.97 3.25
C GLY A 197 6.16 17.18 3.36
N GLY A 198 6.93 17.22 4.44
CA GLY A 198 8.07 18.11 4.64
C GLY A 198 9.22 17.37 5.32
N PHE A 199 10.25 18.10 5.71
CA PHE A 199 11.37 17.57 6.48
C PHE A 199 11.97 18.66 7.37
N ASP A 200 12.58 18.25 8.47
CA ASP A 200 13.36 19.16 9.32
C ASP A 200 14.83 19.26 8.86
N TRP A 201 15.64 20.09 9.49
CA TRP A 201 17.05 20.25 9.11
C TRP A 201 17.94 19.04 9.46
N ASN A 202 17.40 18.04 10.14
CA ASN A 202 18.05 16.73 10.33
C ASN A 202 17.67 15.73 9.21
N LEU A 203 16.93 16.20 8.19
CA LEU A 203 16.41 15.40 7.08
C LEU A 203 15.40 14.32 7.52
N GLN A 204 14.70 14.53 8.64
CA GLN A 204 13.62 13.66 9.08
C GLN A 204 12.30 14.08 8.42
N PHE A 205 11.62 13.12 7.78
CA PHE A 205 10.32 13.34 7.17
C PHE A 205 9.27 13.71 8.23
N ASN A 206 8.40 14.68 7.92
CA ASN A 206 7.29 15.11 8.77
C ASN A 206 6.04 15.44 7.95
N TRP A 207 4.87 15.29 8.58
CA TRP A 207 3.58 15.69 8.01
C TRP A 207 3.24 17.13 8.41
N HIS A 208 2.82 17.94 7.45
CA HIS A 208 2.37 19.31 7.66
C HIS A 208 0.97 19.50 7.08
N ALA A 209 0.15 20.34 7.73
CA ALA A 209 -1.13 20.75 7.16
C ALA A 209 -0.91 21.43 5.80
N VAL A 210 -1.85 21.25 4.87
CA VAL A 210 -1.81 21.94 3.57
C VAL A 210 -1.75 23.45 3.80
N PRO A 211 -0.76 24.17 3.23
CA PRO A 211 -0.62 25.60 3.47
C PRO A 211 -1.74 26.38 2.77
N GLU A 212 -2.14 27.52 3.33
CA GLU A 212 -3.25 28.35 2.79
C GLU A 212 -3.06 28.75 1.32
N ARG A 213 -1.81 28.98 0.89
CA ARG A 213 -1.49 29.27 -0.52
C ARG A 213 -1.91 28.15 -1.46
N GLU A 214 -1.82 26.91 -0.99
CA GLU A 214 -2.14 25.72 -1.77
C GLU A 214 -3.64 25.44 -1.70
N LYS A 215 -4.26 25.55 -0.51
CA LYS A 215 -5.72 25.45 -0.38
C LYS A 215 -6.46 26.43 -1.31
N LYS A 216 -5.98 27.66 -1.45
CA LYS A 216 -6.58 28.68 -2.33
C LYS A 216 -6.51 28.34 -3.83
N ARG A 217 -5.68 27.38 -4.25
CA ARG A 217 -5.60 26.93 -5.65
C ARG A 217 -6.71 25.94 -5.99
N HIS A 218 -7.27 25.29 -4.99
CA HIS A 218 -8.25 24.22 -5.14
C HIS A 218 -9.67 24.74 -4.91
N LYS A 219 -10.63 24.21 -5.67
CA LYS A 219 -12.06 24.48 -5.48
C LYS A 219 -12.69 23.49 -4.50
N ASN A 220 -12.08 22.33 -4.32
CA ASN A 220 -12.51 21.28 -3.40
C ASN A 220 -11.29 20.69 -2.65
N SER A 221 -11.49 20.30 -1.39
CA SER A 221 -10.43 19.75 -0.52
C SER A 221 -9.91 18.39 -0.97
N ALA A 222 -10.67 17.65 -1.79
CA ALA A 222 -10.27 16.35 -2.32
C ALA A 222 -9.50 16.44 -3.66
N GLU A 223 -9.19 17.64 -4.15
CA GLU A 223 -8.32 17.82 -5.31
C GLU A 223 -6.85 17.43 -4.99
N PRO A 224 -6.08 16.94 -5.97
CA PRO A 224 -4.68 16.60 -5.77
C PRO A 224 -3.84 17.79 -5.27
N VAL A 225 -3.07 17.57 -4.21
CA VAL A 225 -2.27 18.61 -3.56
C VAL A 225 -0.80 18.50 -3.95
N TRP A 226 -0.14 19.63 -4.20
CA TRP A 226 1.31 19.65 -4.41
C TRP A 226 2.05 19.47 -3.09
N SER A 227 2.81 18.38 -2.97
CA SER A 227 3.60 18.05 -1.78
C SER A 227 5.09 18.27 -2.02
N PRO A 228 5.82 19.00 -1.14
CA PRO A 228 7.27 19.18 -1.25
C PRO A 228 8.07 17.86 -1.22
N THR A 229 7.65 16.91 -0.39
CA THR A 229 8.24 15.57 -0.28
C THR A 229 7.15 14.50 -0.23
N MET A 230 7.53 13.23 -0.29
CA MET A 230 6.65 12.08 -0.07
C MET A 230 7.21 11.22 1.06
N ALA A 231 6.35 10.49 1.77
CA ALA A 231 6.78 9.50 2.76
C ALA A 231 7.65 8.40 2.09
N GLY A 232 7.34 8.09 0.83
CA GLY A 232 8.15 7.21 -0.02
C GLY A 232 7.76 5.74 0.05
N GLY A 233 6.91 5.31 0.98
CA GLY A 233 6.34 3.95 1.03
C GLY A 233 5.50 3.63 -0.21
N LEU A 234 4.48 4.46 -0.45
CA LEU A 234 3.46 4.24 -1.45
C LEU A 234 3.43 5.37 -2.49
N PHE A 235 3.59 5.04 -3.77
CA PHE A 235 3.50 6.02 -4.87
C PHE A 235 3.36 5.33 -6.23
N SER A 236 2.91 6.08 -7.23
CA SER A 236 2.91 5.68 -8.64
C SER A 236 3.73 6.64 -9.50
N ILE A 237 4.43 6.09 -10.49
CA ILE A 237 5.30 6.85 -11.41
C ILE A 237 5.33 6.19 -12.81
N ASP A 238 5.43 7.01 -13.85
CA ASP A 238 5.75 6.55 -15.21
C ASP A 238 7.11 5.83 -15.23
N ARG A 239 7.21 4.68 -15.91
CA ARG A 239 8.39 3.79 -15.83
C ARG A 239 9.57 4.24 -16.68
#